data_AF-A0A8C6LJC1-F1
#
_entry.id   AF-A0A8C6LJC1-F1
#
_cell.length_a   1.000
_cell.length_b   1.000
_cell.length_c   1.000
_cell.angle_alpha   90.00
_cell.angle_beta   90.00
_cell.angle_gamma   90.00
#
_symmetry.space_group_name_H-M   'P 1'
#
loop_
_entity.id
_entity.type
_entity.pdbx_description
1 polymer ?
#
loop_
_entity_poly.entity_id
_entity_poly.type
_entity_poly.pdbx_seq_one_letter_code
_entity_poly.pdbx_strand_id
1 'polypeptide(L)'
;RGEAAQGSDEEEVEEGEERIHFPESVRCFASIDLNTGECDSEIGDVNEDDCCQNPNYGYQTADGACQSCGPPTWSSWSSWSPCTTLCGEGVRQKSRKCYGVGQSECENPTDKLYVEPCIGTCCNGEGWDSWLPWTPCSVTCGGQGVRKRQRVCSAPLECRLNCTGPTEETETCEANNTCPVHGGWSGWSSWAQCSGSCVSNQGGAINTPSRERKRSCSNPNPSTDTEPPGNSCPGDASQRQDCSELPNCPVDGNWGAWSAPGPCSVTCGEGLRLSSRICDSPAPKYGGKICEGPSTESSICQSPCPVHGVWSGWSNWGECTASCIPQGRPPTRSRQRSCTNPAPSSNPLGRDCEGDNIQTENCDHLPPCSVDGSWGPWSPYTSCPVSCGVGLQESIRRCDSPTPKHGGQPCRGDDRRTSICSTQVHCPGR
;
A
#
# COMPACT_ATOMS: atom_id res chain seq x y z
N ARG A 1 -11.03 -59.93 62.92
CA ARG A 1 -11.79 -58.65 63.05
C ARG A 1 -11.30 -57.79 61.89
N GLY A 2 -11.79 -58.02 60.68
CA GLY A 2 -13.11 -57.61 60.19
C GLY A 2 -12.82 -56.51 59.15
N GLU A 3 -13.41 -56.42 57.97
CA GLU A 3 -14.58 -57.06 57.36
C GLU A 3 -14.40 -57.05 55.84
N ALA A 4 -15.16 -57.92 55.18
CA ALA A 4 -15.30 -58.03 53.73
C ALA A 4 -16.53 -57.23 53.24
N ALA A 5 -16.51 -56.79 51.97
CA ALA A 5 -17.64 -56.73 51.01
C ALA A 5 -17.13 -55.96 49.76
N GLN A 6 -16.95 -56.57 48.58
CA GLN A 6 -17.95 -56.92 47.55
C GLN A 6 -18.79 -55.76 47.00
N GLY A 7 -18.42 -55.29 45.80
CA GLY A 7 -19.27 -55.31 44.60
C GLY A 7 -20.08 -54.05 44.25
N SER A 8 -19.79 -53.47 43.08
CA SER A 8 -20.81 -53.14 42.05
C SER A 8 -20.16 -52.60 40.76
N ASP A 9 -20.72 -53.06 39.65
CA ASP A 9 -20.42 -52.85 38.22
C ASP A 9 -20.49 -51.41 37.67
N GLU A 10 -20.23 -51.34 36.36
CA GLU A 10 -20.38 -50.24 35.36
C GLU A 10 -19.10 -49.40 35.16
N GLU A 11 -18.50 -49.24 33.98
CA GLU A 11 -18.94 -49.43 32.59
C GLU A 11 -17.68 -49.39 31.69
N GLU A 12 -17.63 -50.20 30.63
CA GLU A 12 -16.57 -50.20 29.63
C GLU A 12 -16.54 -48.87 28.84
N VAL A 13 -15.37 -48.24 28.78
CA VAL A 13 -15.01 -47.33 27.71
C VAL A 13 -13.66 -47.79 27.16
N GLU A 14 -13.71 -48.53 26.05
CA GLU A 14 -12.56 -48.73 25.17
C GLU A 14 -12.11 -47.38 24.60
N GLU A 15 -10.94 -46.90 25.02
CA GLU A 15 -10.10 -46.08 24.15
C GLU A 15 -8.84 -46.88 23.85
N GLY A 16 -8.80 -47.45 22.66
CA GLY A 16 -7.60 -48.04 22.08
C GLY A 16 -6.58 -46.94 21.82
N GLU A 17 -5.51 -46.91 22.60
CA GLU A 17 -4.26 -46.28 22.18
C GLU A 17 -3.63 -47.15 21.09
N GLU A 18 -3.97 -46.83 19.85
CA GLU A 18 -3.20 -47.20 18.67
C GLU A 18 -1.78 -46.66 18.88
N ARG A 19 -0.85 -47.53 19.26
CA ARG A 19 0.58 -47.21 19.35
C ARG A 19 1.07 -46.94 17.93
N ILE A 20 1.03 -45.68 17.53
CA ILE A 20 1.67 -45.20 16.31
C ILE A 20 3.18 -45.44 16.50
N HIS A 21 3.72 -46.46 15.83
CA HIS A 21 5.15 -46.69 15.73
C HIS A 21 5.73 -45.51 14.95
N PHE A 22 6.37 -44.57 15.65
CA PHE A 22 7.24 -43.59 14.98
C PHE A 22 8.44 -44.36 14.39
N PRO A 23 8.78 -44.19 13.10
CA PRO A 23 10.01 -44.76 12.57
C PRO A 23 11.18 -44.13 13.32
N GLU A 24 12.06 -44.96 13.89
CA GLU A 24 13.23 -44.46 14.59
C GLU A 24 14.13 -43.73 13.59
N SER A 25 14.34 -42.43 13.78
CA SER A 25 15.28 -41.64 12.99
C SER A 25 16.69 -42.12 13.32
N VAL A 26 17.43 -42.53 12.30
CA VAL A 26 18.84 -42.96 12.40
C VAL A 26 19.76 -41.89 11.82
N ARG A 27 20.96 -41.77 12.37
CA ARG A 27 22.02 -40.95 11.76
C ARG A 27 22.58 -41.67 10.56
N CYS A 28 22.45 -41.07 9.38
CA CYS A 28 22.84 -41.65 8.10
C CYS A 28 24.18 -41.09 7.59
N PHE A 29 24.96 -41.95 6.95
CA PHE A 29 26.33 -41.67 6.52
C PHE A 29 26.56 -42.19 5.09
N ALA A 30 27.32 -41.44 4.30
CA ALA A 30 27.55 -41.77 2.89
C ALA A 30 28.43 -43.00 2.67
N SER A 31 29.14 -43.44 3.71
CA SER A 31 29.98 -44.64 3.66
C SER A 31 30.21 -45.26 5.04
N ILE A 32 30.53 -46.54 5.06
CA ILE A 32 30.98 -47.30 6.23
C ILE A 32 32.29 -48.00 5.92
N ASP A 33 33.29 -47.86 6.78
CA ASP A 33 34.49 -48.70 6.73
C ASP A 33 34.23 -50.01 7.50
N LEU A 34 34.12 -51.10 6.74
CA LEU A 34 33.85 -52.42 7.30
C LEU A 34 34.99 -52.95 8.18
N ASN A 35 36.22 -52.41 8.11
CA ASN A 35 37.34 -52.88 8.91
C ASN A 35 37.37 -52.24 10.30
N THR A 36 37.08 -50.95 10.38
CA THR A 36 37.05 -50.20 11.64
C THR A 36 35.66 -50.22 12.27
N GLY A 37 34.61 -50.38 11.47
CA GLY A 37 33.21 -50.24 11.90
C GLY A 37 32.82 -48.78 12.12
N GLU A 38 33.48 -47.85 11.44
CA GLU A 38 33.22 -46.41 11.53
C GLU A 38 32.43 -45.92 10.30
N CYS A 39 31.46 -45.07 10.57
CA CYS A 39 30.65 -44.39 9.58
C CYS A 39 31.33 -43.05 9.23
N ASP A 40 31.48 -42.73 7.95
CA ASP A 40 32.11 -41.48 7.49
C ASP A 40 31.18 -40.69 6.56
N SER A 41 31.36 -39.37 6.55
CA SER A 41 30.58 -38.41 5.78
C SER A 41 29.08 -38.41 6.16
N GLU A 42 28.77 -37.82 7.32
CA GLU A 42 27.42 -37.67 7.85
C GLU A 42 26.50 -36.91 6.87
N ILE A 43 25.35 -37.51 6.56
CA ILE A 43 24.31 -36.94 5.69
C ILE A 43 23.21 -36.28 6.53
N GLY A 44 22.96 -36.81 7.74
CA GLY A 44 22.01 -36.26 8.72
C GLY A 44 21.04 -37.32 9.27
N ASP A 45 20.09 -36.88 10.09
CA ASP A 45 19.05 -37.73 10.68
C ASP A 45 17.92 -37.98 9.67
N VAL A 46 17.73 -39.25 9.28
CA VAL A 46 16.67 -39.69 8.35
C VAL A 46 16.07 -41.02 8.83
N ASN A 47 14.98 -41.47 8.23
CA ASN A 47 14.47 -42.82 8.53
C ASN A 47 15.45 -43.87 8.01
N GLU A 48 15.53 -45.02 8.69
CA GLU A 48 16.40 -46.14 8.29
C GLU A 48 16.15 -46.59 6.84
N ASP A 49 14.88 -46.75 6.46
CA ASP A 49 14.48 -47.12 5.10
C ASP A 49 14.92 -46.09 4.03
N ASP A 50 14.98 -44.82 4.40
CA ASP A 50 15.41 -43.73 3.52
C ASP A 50 16.94 -43.71 3.39
N CYS A 51 17.66 -43.95 4.49
CA CYS A 51 19.12 -44.08 4.49
C CYS A 51 19.58 -45.28 3.64
N CYS A 52 18.88 -46.41 3.77
CA CYS A 52 19.25 -47.66 3.13
C CYS A 52 18.71 -47.85 1.70
N GLN A 53 18.21 -46.77 1.07
CA GLN A 53 17.98 -46.74 -0.37
C GLN A 53 19.28 -46.93 -1.18
N ASN A 54 20.45 -46.61 -0.58
CA ASN A 54 21.75 -46.90 -1.16
C ASN A 54 22.49 -47.98 -0.34
N PRO A 55 22.79 -49.15 -0.92
CA PRO A 55 23.44 -50.25 -0.19
C PRO A 55 24.89 -49.96 0.24
N ASN A 56 25.49 -48.86 -0.22
CA ASN A 56 26.84 -48.45 0.21
C ASN A 56 26.84 -47.52 1.42
N TYR A 57 25.66 -47.08 1.88
CA TYR A 57 25.55 -46.17 3.02
C TYR A 57 25.63 -46.93 4.34
N GLY A 58 25.99 -46.18 5.38
CA GLY A 58 25.98 -46.66 6.75
C GLY A 58 25.00 -45.85 7.59
N TYR A 59 24.47 -46.47 8.64
CA TYR A 59 23.65 -45.78 9.62
C TYR A 59 24.06 -46.17 11.03
N GLN A 60 23.88 -45.24 11.97
CA GLN A 60 24.23 -45.46 13.37
C GLN A 60 22.98 -45.81 14.17
N THR A 61 23.01 -46.95 14.85
CA THR A 61 21.93 -47.38 15.75
C THR A 61 21.94 -46.57 17.05
N ALA A 62 20.86 -46.66 17.83
CA ALA A 62 20.74 -45.96 19.12
C ALA A 62 21.90 -46.28 20.10
N ASP A 63 22.52 -47.46 19.98
CA ASP A 63 23.68 -47.89 20.77
C ASP A 63 25.03 -47.32 20.27
N GLY A 64 25.00 -46.46 19.25
CA GLY A 64 26.19 -45.83 18.68
C GLY A 64 26.99 -46.73 17.72
N ALA A 65 26.50 -47.92 17.39
CA ALA A 65 27.15 -48.83 16.46
C ALA A 65 26.79 -48.48 15.00
N CYS A 66 27.79 -48.41 14.12
CA CYS A 66 27.59 -48.22 12.69
C CYS A 66 27.23 -49.55 12.01
N GLN A 67 26.15 -49.57 11.23
CA GLN A 67 25.68 -50.68 10.42
C GLN A 67 25.72 -50.32 8.95
N SER A 68 25.90 -51.34 8.10
CA SER A 68 25.84 -51.17 6.64
C SER A 68 24.41 -51.35 6.16
N CYS A 69 23.97 -50.53 5.20
CA CYS A 69 22.71 -50.69 4.50
C CYS A 69 22.75 -51.79 3.42
N GLY A 70 23.94 -52.33 3.13
CA GLY A 70 24.14 -53.39 2.15
C GLY A 70 23.88 -54.80 2.69
N PRO A 71 24.06 -55.84 1.84
CA PRO A 71 23.93 -57.23 2.26
C PRO A 71 24.97 -57.61 3.33
N PRO A 72 24.65 -58.59 4.20
CA PRO A 72 25.49 -58.98 5.32
C PRO A 72 26.89 -59.39 4.86
N THR A 73 27.89 -58.60 5.24
CA THR A 73 29.28 -58.76 4.78
C THR A 73 30.24 -58.78 5.97
N TRP A 74 31.18 -59.72 5.93
CA TRP A 74 32.24 -59.82 6.94
C TRP A 74 33.31 -58.75 6.75
N SER A 75 33.73 -58.14 7.86
CA SER A 75 34.96 -57.35 7.93
C SER A 75 36.18 -58.19 7.59
N SER A 76 37.30 -57.51 7.29
CA SER A 76 38.60 -58.16 7.34
C SER A 76 38.84 -58.75 8.73
N TRP A 77 39.63 -59.81 8.78
CA TRP A 77 40.09 -60.37 10.04
C TRP A 77 40.94 -59.35 10.80
N SER A 78 40.72 -59.24 12.10
CA SER A 78 41.65 -58.53 12.98
C SER A 78 43.05 -59.14 12.87
N SER A 79 44.06 -58.38 13.31
CA SER A 79 45.37 -58.97 13.60
C SER A 79 45.22 -60.11 14.63
N TRP A 80 46.10 -61.08 14.53
CA TRP A 80 46.17 -62.18 15.51
C TRP A 80 46.41 -61.64 16.91
N SER A 81 45.67 -62.17 17.88
CA SER A 81 46.00 -61.98 19.28
C SER A 81 47.38 -62.57 19.59
N PRO A 82 48.05 -62.09 20.65
CA PRO A 82 49.12 -62.88 21.24
C PRO A 82 48.62 -64.28 21.63
N CYS A 83 49.55 -65.23 21.72
CA CYS A 83 49.23 -66.59 22.17
C CYS A 83 48.69 -66.54 23.61
N THR A 84 47.63 -67.29 23.91
CA THR A 84 47.05 -67.33 25.27
C THR A 84 48.01 -67.87 26.32
N THR A 85 49.03 -68.61 25.89
CA THR A 85 50.15 -69.01 26.72
C THR A 85 51.44 -68.38 26.19
N LEU A 86 52.28 -67.94 27.12
CA LEU A 86 53.59 -67.36 26.80
C LEU A 86 54.66 -68.42 26.53
N CYS A 87 54.47 -69.63 27.04
CA CYS A 87 55.42 -70.71 26.93
C CYS A 87 54.67 -72.03 26.72
N GLY A 88 55.11 -72.81 25.73
CA GLY A 88 54.48 -74.09 25.39
C GLY A 88 53.26 -73.94 24.49
N GLU A 89 52.39 -74.95 24.47
CA GLU A 89 51.21 -74.96 23.61
C GLU A 89 50.16 -73.97 24.14
N GLY A 90 49.66 -73.14 23.25
CA GLY A 90 48.58 -72.19 23.51
C GLY A 90 47.72 -72.04 22.28
N VAL A 91 46.79 -71.09 22.34
CA VAL A 91 45.95 -70.74 21.20
C VAL A 91 45.99 -69.24 20.96
N ARG A 92 46.00 -68.82 19.70
CA ARG A 92 45.80 -67.42 19.34
C ARG A 92 44.51 -67.31 18.57
N GLN A 93 43.87 -66.16 18.69
CA GLN A 93 42.58 -65.91 18.09
C GLN A 93 42.59 -64.63 17.27
N LYS A 94 41.78 -64.62 16.21
CA LYS A 94 41.45 -63.40 15.48
C LYS A 94 39.94 -63.36 15.28
N SER A 95 39.39 -62.16 15.26
CA SER A 95 37.95 -61.93 15.17
C SER A 95 37.62 -61.05 13.97
N ARG A 96 36.42 -61.20 13.44
CA ARG A 96 35.82 -60.30 12.45
C ARG A 96 34.36 -60.04 12.83
N LYS A 97 33.78 -58.95 12.33
CA LYS A 97 32.38 -58.57 12.57
C LYS A 97 31.63 -58.57 11.24
N CYS A 98 30.36 -58.92 11.26
CA CYS A 98 29.50 -58.83 10.08
C CYS A 98 28.68 -57.54 10.19
N TYR A 99 28.64 -56.79 9.09
CA TYR A 99 27.88 -55.54 8.96
C TYR A 99 26.90 -55.70 7.80
N GLY A 100 25.67 -55.20 7.96
CA GLY A 100 24.63 -55.32 6.94
C GLY A 100 23.26 -55.60 7.54
N VAL A 101 22.22 -55.38 6.74
CA VAL A 101 20.83 -55.68 7.10
C VAL A 101 20.59 -57.19 6.98
N GLY A 102 20.03 -57.83 8.01
CA GLY A 102 19.83 -59.30 8.03
C GLY A 102 21.05 -60.10 8.50
N GLN A 103 21.68 -59.68 9.61
CA GLN A 103 22.85 -60.34 10.22
C GLN A 103 22.70 -61.85 10.48
N SER A 104 21.48 -62.39 10.44
CA SER A 104 21.17 -63.82 10.54
C SER A 104 21.76 -64.68 9.42
N GLU A 105 22.16 -64.09 8.29
CA GLU A 105 22.87 -64.83 7.23
C GLU A 105 24.38 -65.00 7.51
N CYS A 106 24.92 -64.24 8.47
CA CYS A 106 26.30 -64.34 8.97
C CYS A 106 26.42 -65.21 10.25
N GLU A 107 25.39 -65.97 10.61
CA GLU A 107 25.17 -66.41 12.00
C GLU A 107 25.83 -67.74 12.39
N ASN A 108 26.78 -68.25 11.60
CA ASN A 108 27.61 -69.36 12.04
C ASN A 108 28.64 -68.87 13.09
N PRO A 109 28.59 -69.32 14.36
CA PRO A 109 29.45 -68.78 15.43
C PRO A 109 30.95 -69.01 15.18
N THR A 110 31.29 -70.05 14.41
CA THR A 110 32.66 -70.42 14.04
C THR A 110 33.30 -69.47 13.03
N ASP A 111 32.52 -68.64 12.34
CA ASP A 111 33.04 -67.70 11.34
C ASP A 111 33.38 -66.33 11.90
N LYS A 112 32.90 -65.99 13.11
CA LYS A 112 33.19 -64.73 13.80
C LYS A 112 34.55 -64.74 14.49
N LEU A 113 34.97 -65.91 14.97
CA LEU A 113 36.17 -66.11 15.77
C LEU A 113 36.94 -67.33 15.25
N TYR A 114 38.17 -67.10 14.81
CA TYR A 114 39.06 -68.17 14.37
C TYR A 114 40.18 -68.36 15.39
N VAL A 115 40.33 -69.59 15.88
CA VAL A 115 41.29 -69.97 16.92
C VAL A 115 42.22 -71.04 16.35
N GLU A 116 43.53 -70.83 16.49
CA GLU A 116 44.54 -71.79 16.04
C GLU A 116 45.60 -72.04 17.13
N PRO A 117 46.20 -73.24 17.15
CA PRO A 117 47.29 -73.54 18.06
C PRO A 117 48.52 -72.68 17.75
N CYS A 118 49.15 -72.18 18.79
CA CYS A 118 50.44 -71.47 18.74
C CYS A 118 51.39 -72.07 19.77
N ILE A 119 52.68 -71.99 19.49
CA ILE A 119 53.72 -72.32 20.47
C ILE A 119 54.25 -70.99 21.00
N GLY A 120 53.93 -70.69 22.26
CA GLY A 120 54.45 -69.55 22.99
C GLY A 120 55.96 -69.64 23.16
N THR A 121 56.66 -68.54 22.88
CA THR A 121 58.12 -68.45 23.01
C THR A 121 58.49 -68.21 24.47
N CYS A 122 59.05 -69.21 25.12
CA CYS A 122 59.49 -69.10 26.51
C CYS A 122 60.62 -68.08 26.62
N CYS A 123 60.44 -67.12 27.54
CA CYS A 123 61.32 -66.03 27.97
C CYS A 123 62.80 -66.14 27.57
N ASN A 124 63.39 -65.01 27.15
CA ASN A 124 64.83 -64.89 26.86
C ASN A 124 65.71 -64.86 28.14
N GLY A 125 65.49 -65.78 29.09
CA GLY A 125 66.26 -65.89 30.33
C GLY A 125 66.08 -64.76 31.38
N GLU A 126 65.49 -63.62 31.00
CA GLU A 126 65.37 -62.40 31.84
C GLU A 126 63.95 -62.06 32.31
N GLY A 127 62.96 -62.93 32.08
CA GLY A 127 61.59 -62.79 32.62
C GLY A 127 60.69 -61.72 31.99
N TRP A 128 61.16 -60.98 30.99
CA TRP A 128 60.38 -60.02 30.21
C TRP A 128 59.76 -60.64 28.95
N ASP A 129 58.57 -60.17 28.57
CA ASP A 129 58.01 -60.38 27.23
C ASP A 129 58.77 -59.58 26.18
N SER A 130 58.55 -59.93 24.89
CA SER A 130 58.98 -59.08 23.79
C SER A 130 58.32 -57.72 23.90
N TRP A 131 59.10 -56.67 23.64
CA TRP A 131 58.57 -55.32 23.56
C TRP A 131 57.47 -55.24 22.50
N LEU A 132 56.37 -54.57 22.84
CA LEU A 132 55.38 -54.17 21.85
C LEU A 132 56.01 -53.25 20.80
N PRO A 133 55.43 -53.16 19.58
CA PRO A 133 55.85 -52.18 18.59
C PRO A 133 55.82 -50.77 19.18
N TRP A 134 56.75 -49.92 18.74
CA TRP A 134 56.73 -48.50 19.09
C TRP A 134 55.43 -47.84 18.61
N THR A 135 54.85 -46.96 19.45
CA THR A 135 53.79 -46.05 18.99
C THR A 135 54.29 -45.17 17.86
N PRO A 136 53.39 -44.62 17.02
CA PRO A 136 53.74 -43.50 16.15
C PRO A 136 54.42 -42.38 16.95
N CYS A 137 55.26 -41.60 16.27
CA CYS A 137 55.89 -40.44 16.87
C CYS A 137 54.82 -39.46 17.38
N SER A 138 55.01 -38.88 18.57
CA SER A 138 54.05 -37.94 19.16
C SER A 138 53.83 -36.67 18.33
N VAL A 139 54.73 -36.40 17.37
CA VAL A 139 54.62 -35.34 16.38
C VAL A 139 54.76 -35.93 14.99
N THR A 140 54.02 -35.39 14.03
CA THR A 140 54.09 -35.78 12.61
C THR A 140 54.96 -34.84 11.79
N CYS A 141 55.35 -33.70 12.36
CA CYS A 141 56.15 -32.65 11.75
C CYS A 141 56.87 -31.80 12.82
N GLY A 142 57.85 -30.99 12.44
CA GLY A 142 58.45 -29.97 13.32
C GLY A 142 59.60 -30.45 14.21
N GLY A 143 60.19 -31.62 13.92
CA GLY A 143 61.40 -32.10 14.59
C GLY A 143 61.15 -33.17 15.65
N GLN A 144 61.76 -33.02 16.83
CA GLN A 144 61.84 -34.07 17.85
C GLN A 144 60.49 -34.28 18.57
N GLY A 145 59.94 -35.48 18.42
CA GLY A 145 58.87 -36.01 19.26
C GLY A 145 59.36 -37.18 20.10
N VAL A 146 58.40 -37.88 20.72
CA VAL A 146 58.66 -39.09 21.47
C VAL A 146 57.78 -40.24 20.96
N ARG A 147 58.33 -41.44 20.95
CA ARG A 147 57.58 -42.68 20.76
C ARG A 147 57.76 -43.56 21.97
N LYS A 148 56.73 -44.33 22.29
CA LYS A 148 56.71 -45.20 23.48
C LYS A 148 56.52 -46.64 23.06
N ARG A 149 57.15 -47.55 23.78
CA ARG A 149 56.83 -48.98 23.71
C ARG A 149 56.75 -49.55 25.10
N GLN A 150 55.96 -50.60 25.25
CA GLN A 150 55.70 -51.23 26.54
C GLN A 150 56.01 -52.71 26.46
N ARG A 151 56.41 -53.29 27.59
CA ARG A 151 56.57 -54.73 27.78
C ARG A 151 55.96 -55.13 29.10
N VAL A 152 55.48 -56.36 29.18
CA VAL A 152 54.89 -56.91 30.39
C VAL A 152 55.84 -57.95 30.97
N CYS A 153 55.95 -57.95 32.29
CA CYS A 153 56.69 -58.98 33.03
C CYS A 153 55.72 -60.15 33.25
N SER A 154 55.84 -61.19 32.43
CA SER A 154 54.88 -62.28 32.38
C SER A 154 55.15 -63.40 33.40
N ALA A 155 54.05 -64.03 33.84
CA ALA A 155 54.07 -65.21 34.70
C ALA A 155 54.53 -66.45 33.91
N PRO A 156 55.23 -67.43 34.54
CA PRO A 156 55.05 -67.88 35.93
C PRO A 156 55.87 -67.14 36.99
N LEU A 157 55.61 -67.44 38.28
CA LEU A 157 56.25 -66.81 39.45
C LEU A 157 57.79 -66.81 39.41
N GLU A 158 58.39 -67.78 38.69
CA GLU A 158 59.83 -67.96 38.50
C GLU A 158 60.45 -66.87 37.61
N CYS A 159 59.70 -66.28 36.68
CA CYS A 159 60.16 -65.20 35.79
C CYS A 159 59.96 -63.80 36.41
N ARG A 160 58.96 -63.65 37.28
CA ARG A 160 58.58 -62.37 37.88
C ARG A 160 59.64 -61.77 38.82
N LEU A 161 60.48 -62.63 39.39
CA LEU A 161 61.57 -62.24 40.28
C LEU A 161 62.79 -61.67 39.53
N ASN A 162 62.92 -61.94 38.22
CA ASN A 162 64.07 -61.53 37.40
C ASN A 162 63.81 -60.30 36.52
N CYS A 163 62.61 -59.70 36.56
CA CYS A 163 62.28 -58.51 35.78
C CYS A 163 62.98 -57.26 36.33
N THR A 164 64.19 -56.98 35.86
CA THR A 164 64.92 -55.74 36.16
C THR A 164 64.76 -54.72 35.03
N GLY A 165 64.49 -53.46 35.38
CA GLY A 165 64.31 -52.35 34.43
C GLY A 165 62.85 -51.90 34.27
N PRO A 166 62.59 -50.89 33.41
CA PRO A 166 61.27 -50.31 33.28
C PRO A 166 60.33 -51.15 32.39
N THR A 167 59.02 -51.02 32.65
CA THR A 167 57.92 -51.61 31.86
C THR A 167 57.54 -50.77 30.63
N GLU A 168 57.98 -49.51 30.61
CA GLU A 168 57.79 -48.56 29.51
C GLU A 168 59.15 -47.97 29.13
N GLU A 169 59.40 -47.90 27.83
CA GLU A 169 60.56 -47.23 27.28
C GLU A 169 60.09 -46.10 26.38
N THR A 170 60.72 -44.93 26.51
CA THR A 170 60.47 -43.77 25.67
C THR A 170 61.74 -43.44 24.92
N GLU A 171 61.60 -43.23 23.61
CA GLU A 171 62.70 -42.84 22.74
C GLU A 171 62.32 -41.58 21.97
N THR A 172 63.31 -40.72 21.71
CA THR A 172 63.16 -39.59 20.81
C THR A 172 62.98 -40.08 19.38
N CYS A 173 61.97 -39.55 18.69
CA CYS A 173 61.77 -39.75 17.26
C CYS A 173 61.89 -38.42 16.52
N GLU A 174 62.39 -38.44 15.29
CA GLU A 174 62.51 -37.26 14.46
C GLU A 174 61.43 -37.28 13.38
N ALA A 175 60.58 -36.26 13.37
CA ALA A 175 59.65 -36.01 12.29
C ALA A 175 60.30 -35.07 11.27
N ASN A 176 60.67 -35.61 10.11
CA ASN A 176 61.38 -34.89 9.05
C ASN A 176 60.49 -33.93 8.24
N ASN A 177 59.18 -33.92 8.48
CA ASN A 177 58.25 -33.05 7.78
C ASN A 177 58.18 -31.67 8.46
N THR A 178 58.09 -30.61 7.67
CA THR A 178 57.83 -29.24 8.16
C THR A 178 56.35 -29.06 8.48
N CYS A 179 56.02 -28.49 9.63
CA CYS A 179 54.61 -28.27 10.00
C CYS A 179 53.98 -27.14 9.18
N PRO A 180 52.69 -27.27 8.80
CA PRO A 180 51.97 -26.19 8.16
C PRO A 180 51.89 -24.97 9.07
N VAL A 181 52.19 -23.80 8.52
CA VAL A 181 52.03 -22.52 9.21
C VAL A 181 50.65 -22.00 8.88
N HIS A 182 49.79 -21.87 9.87
CA HIS A 182 48.46 -21.29 9.68
C HIS A 182 48.54 -19.77 9.52
N GLY A 183 47.68 -19.21 8.67
CA GLY A 183 47.62 -17.79 8.41
C GLY A 183 47.22 -16.97 9.63
N GLY A 184 47.95 -15.88 9.87
CA GLY A 184 47.61 -14.86 10.87
C GLY A 184 47.30 -13.51 10.23
N TRP A 185 46.34 -12.80 10.81
CA TRP A 185 45.96 -11.47 10.35
C TRP A 185 47.05 -10.43 10.64
N SER A 186 47.32 -9.55 9.67
CA SER A 186 48.02 -8.30 9.92
C SER A 186 47.21 -7.42 10.89
N GLY A 187 47.86 -6.38 11.43
CA GLY A 187 47.14 -5.28 12.05
C GLY A 187 46.13 -4.66 11.07
N TRP A 188 45.03 -4.14 11.62
CA TRP A 188 44.07 -3.39 10.82
C TRP A 188 44.70 -2.09 10.30
N SER A 189 44.40 -1.74 9.05
CA SER A 189 44.64 -0.38 8.56
C SER A 189 43.83 0.65 9.36
N SER A 190 44.25 1.91 9.28
CA SER A 190 43.44 3.04 9.76
C SER A 190 42.11 3.08 9.01
N TRP A 191 41.07 3.57 9.68
CA TRP A 191 39.79 3.82 9.03
C TRP A 191 39.92 4.77 7.84
N ALA A 192 39.31 4.42 6.71
CA ALA A 192 39.11 5.34 5.62
C ALA A 192 38.22 6.53 6.04
N GLN A 193 38.21 7.58 5.21
CA GLN A 193 37.20 8.62 5.34
C GLN A 193 35.80 8.04 5.08
N CYS A 194 34.78 8.65 5.67
CA CYS A 194 33.39 8.29 5.42
C CYS A 194 33.08 8.48 3.93
N SER A 195 32.26 7.59 3.37
CA SER A 195 31.83 7.63 1.97
C SER A 195 31.04 8.89 1.58
N GLY A 196 30.65 9.70 2.56
CA GLY A 196 29.90 10.94 2.41
C GLY A 196 30.19 11.88 3.58
N SER A 197 29.77 13.13 3.42
CA SER A 197 29.99 14.20 4.39
C SER A 197 28.79 14.45 5.32
N CYS A 198 27.63 13.86 5.03
CA CYS A 198 26.39 14.07 5.78
C CYS A 198 25.43 12.87 5.63
N VAL A 199 24.52 12.72 6.57
CA VAL A 199 23.46 11.70 6.56
C VAL A 199 22.27 12.23 5.76
N SER A 200 21.78 11.46 4.78
CA SER A 200 20.67 11.88 3.92
C SER A 200 19.43 11.00 4.10
N ASN A 201 18.25 11.58 3.88
CA ASN A 201 16.98 10.86 3.92
C ASN A 201 16.37 10.83 2.52
N GLN A 202 16.64 9.77 1.76
CA GLN A 202 16.05 9.58 0.43
C GLN A 202 14.87 8.61 0.52
N GLY A 203 13.67 9.10 0.23
CA GLY A 203 12.47 8.25 0.11
C GLY A 203 12.04 7.54 1.41
N GLY A 204 12.37 8.10 2.58
CA GLY A 204 12.04 7.51 3.89
C GLY A 204 13.09 6.54 4.44
N ALA A 205 14.14 6.22 3.68
CA ALA A 205 15.29 5.48 4.16
C ALA A 205 16.43 6.43 4.57
N ILE A 206 16.94 6.26 5.79
CA ILE A 206 18.12 6.97 6.29
C ILE A 206 19.36 6.36 5.60
N ASN A 207 20.00 7.11 4.72
CA ASN A 207 21.26 6.75 4.09
C ASN A 207 22.40 7.33 4.93
N THR A 208 23.02 6.46 5.75
CA THR A 208 24.16 6.78 6.59
C THR A 208 25.45 6.43 5.85
N PRO A 209 26.36 7.40 5.60
CA PRO A 209 27.67 7.10 5.05
C PRO A 209 28.42 6.08 5.90
N SER A 210 29.31 5.30 5.29
CA SER A 210 30.14 4.33 6.01
C SER A 210 31.62 4.50 5.67
N ARG A 211 32.47 4.08 6.61
CA ARG A 211 33.92 3.98 6.43
C ARG A 211 34.36 2.53 6.53
N GLU A 212 35.46 2.20 5.87
CA GLU A 212 35.97 0.84 5.76
C GLU A 212 37.44 0.79 6.20
N ARG A 213 37.83 -0.30 6.86
CA ARG A 213 39.25 -0.65 7.09
C ARG A 213 39.50 -2.10 6.70
N LYS A 214 40.73 -2.38 6.29
CA LYS A 214 41.15 -3.70 5.78
C LYS A 214 42.36 -4.24 6.53
N ARG A 215 42.51 -5.56 6.51
CA ARG A 215 43.67 -6.32 6.99
C ARG A 215 44.00 -7.42 5.98
N SER A 216 45.22 -7.93 6.02
CA SER A 216 45.70 -8.97 5.11
C SER A 216 46.17 -10.20 5.89
N CYS A 217 45.99 -11.39 5.31
CA CYS A 217 46.43 -12.64 5.93
C CYS A 217 47.93 -12.82 5.68
N SER A 218 48.75 -12.10 6.45
CA SER A 218 50.18 -11.96 6.19
C SER A 218 51.07 -11.90 7.44
N ASN A 219 50.53 -12.19 8.62
CA ASN A 219 51.29 -12.15 9.86
C ASN A 219 50.95 -13.34 10.79
N PRO A 220 51.40 -14.57 10.45
CA PRO A 220 52.19 -14.93 9.27
C PRO A 220 51.34 -15.29 8.04
N ASN A 221 51.96 -15.39 6.86
CA ASN A 221 51.30 -15.96 5.67
C ASN A 221 51.10 -17.48 5.86
N PRO A 222 49.96 -18.05 5.43
CA PRO A 222 49.78 -19.50 5.42
C PRO A 222 50.80 -20.19 4.53
N SER A 223 51.33 -21.34 4.97
CA SER A 223 52.22 -22.16 4.13
C SER A 223 51.46 -22.76 2.95
N THR A 224 52.05 -22.65 1.76
CA THR A 224 51.51 -23.26 0.51
C THR A 224 52.35 -24.44 0.04
N ASP A 225 53.49 -24.66 0.70
CA ASP A 225 54.55 -25.62 0.39
C ASP A 225 54.53 -26.86 1.29
N THR A 226 53.62 -26.91 2.26
CA THR A 226 53.37 -28.07 3.13
C THR A 226 52.13 -28.84 2.67
N GLU A 227 52.13 -30.16 2.87
CA GLU A 227 50.96 -31.02 2.63
C GLU A 227 50.50 -31.65 3.96
N PRO A 228 49.33 -31.26 4.50
CA PRO A 228 48.37 -30.27 3.97
C PRO A 228 48.88 -28.82 4.11
N PRO A 229 48.34 -27.87 3.31
CA PRO A 229 48.69 -26.46 3.42
C PRO A 229 48.18 -25.83 4.72
N GLY A 230 48.77 -24.69 5.08
CA GLY A 230 48.33 -23.90 6.22
C GLY A 230 46.91 -23.37 6.03
N ASN A 231 46.06 -23.55 7.05
CA ASN A 231 44.74 -22.94 7.10
C ASN A 231 44.77 -21.42 6.82
N SER A 232 43.73 -20.94 6.11
CA SER A 232 43.51 -19.53 5.87
C SER A 232 43.09 -18.78 7.15
N CYS A 233 43.22 -17.46 7.13
CA CYS A 233 42.86 -16.64 8.27
C CYS A 233 41.34 -16.66 8.53
N PRO A 234 40.87 -16.94 9.76
CA PRO A 234 39.44 -16.97 10.07
C PRO A 234 38.83 -15.56 10.17
N GLY A 235 37.60 -15.39 9.66
CA GLY A 235 36.83 -14.13 9.70
C GLY A 235 37.11 -13.18 8.52
N ASP A 236 36.56 -11.97 8.59
CA ASP A 236 36.58 -11.05 7.45
C ASP A 236 37.88 -10.24 7.33
N ALA A 237 38.33 -10.04 6.08
CA ALA A 237 39.46 -9.16 5.74
C ALA A 237 39.09 -7.66 5.73
N SER A 238 37.80 -7.34 5.73
CA SER A 238 37.27 -5.98 5.69
C SER A 238 36.25 -5.77 6.80
N GLN A 239 36.28 -4.58 7.41
CA GLN A 239 35.29 -4.15 8.37
C GLN A 239 34.71 -2.80 7.93
N ARG A 240 33.38 -2.72 7.91
CA ARG A 240 32.61 -1.49 7.65
C ARG A 240 32.04 -0.95 8.95
N GLN A 241 32.04 0.38 9.09
CA GLN A 241 31.41 1.10 10.20
C GLN A 241 30.61 2.28 9.67
N ASP A 242 29.41 2.47 10.20
CA ASP A 242 28.55 3.60 9.86
C ASP A 242 29.01 4.88 10.55
N CYS A 243 28.97 5.98 9.81
CA CYS A 243 29.36 7.32 10.25
C CYS A 243 28.16 8.12 10.74
N SER A 244 27.51 7.64 11.80
CA SER A 244 26.33 8.29 12.39
C SER A 244 26.63 9.62 13.09
N GLU A 245 27.91 9.95 13.30
CA GLU A 245 28.37 11.22 13.84
C GLU A 245 28.23 12.41 12.88
N LEU A 246 28.00 12.15 11.58
CA LEU A 246 27.89 13.19 10.56
C LEU A 246 26.57 13.97 10.68
N PRO A 247 26.57 15.28 10.39
CA PRO A 247 25.35 16.08 10.38
C PRO A 247 24.40 15.62 9.27
N ASN A 248 23.12 15.98 9.39
CA ASN A 248 22.15 15.76 8.31
C ASN A 248 22.46 16.66 7.11
N CYS A 249 22.30 16.14 5.89
CA CYS A 249 22.48 16.92 4.68
C CYS A 249 21.42 18.03 4.58
N PRO A 250 21.78 19.23 4.09
CA PRO A 250 20.81 20.27 3.75
C PRO A 250 19.74 19.72 2.81
N VAL A 251 18.47 20.01 3.11
CA VAL A 251 17.34 19.72 2.23
C VAL A 251 16.85 21.04 1.69
N ASP A 252 17.08 21.29 0.41
CA ASP A 252 16.59 22.49 -0.26
C ASP A 252 15.07 22.44 -0.39
N GLY A 253 14.43 23.58 -0.11
CA GLY A 253 12.99 23.74 -0.20
C GLY A 253 12.52 23.74 -1.65
N ASN A 254 11.36 23.13 -1.89
CA ASN A 254 10.70 23.21 -3.19
C ASN A 254 9.21 23.52 -3.03
N TRP A 255 8.67 24.18 -4.05
CA TRP A 255 7.29 24.66 -4.04
C TRP A 255 6.31 23.49 -4.04
N GLY A 256 5.34 23.55 -3.14
CA GLY A 256 4.13 22.75 -3.22
C GLY A 256 3.26 23.13 -4.41
N ALA A 257 2.20 22.34 -4.60
CA ALA A 257 1.20 22.62 -5.61
C ALA A 257 0.54 23.99 -5.36
N TRP A 258 0.19 24.68 -6.45
CA TRP A 258 -0.64 25.88 -6.36
C TRP A 258 -2.01 25.54 -5.78
N SER A 259 -2.50 26.40 -4.89
CA SER A 259 -3.87 26.34 -4.42
C SER A 259 -4.84 26.50 -5.59
N ALA A 260 -6.07 25.99 -5.41
CA ALA A 260 -7.16 26.33 -6.31
C ALA A 260 -7.28 27.87 -6.42
N PRO A 261 -7.61 28.40 -7.61
CA PRO A 261 -7.79 29.84 -7.79
C PRO A 261 -8.88 30.38 -6.84
N GLY A 262 -8.58 31.47 -6.14
CA GLY A 262 -9.54 32.17 -5.29
C GLY A 262 -10.72 32.77 -6.08
N PRO A 263 -11.66 33.45 -5.39
CA PRO A 263 -12.76 34.15 -6.05
C PRO A 263 -12.21 35.25 -6.96
N CYS A 264 -12.98 35.60 -8.00
CA CYS A 264 -12.67 36.73 -8.85
C CYS A 264 -12.70 38.03 -8.01
N SER A 265 -11.76 38.94 -8.24
CA SER A 265 -11.68 40.22 -7.53
C SER A 265 -12.89 41.13 -7.76
N VAL A 266 -13.70 40.83 -8.78
CA VAL A 266 -14.92 41.53 -9.13
C VAL A 266 -16.10 40.57 -9.15
N THR A 267 -17.29 41.09 -8.87
CA THR A 267 -18.54 40.31 -8.98
C THR A 267 -18.97 40.10 -10.43
N CYS A 268 -18.63 41.06 -11.30
CA CYS A 268 -18.84 40.97 -12.74
C CYS A 268 -17.77 41.76 -13.51
N GLY A 269 -17.58 41.43 -14.78
CA GLY A 269 -16.58 42.00 -15.66
C GLY A 269 -15.27 41.22 -15.61
N GLU A 270 -14.21 41.88 -16.03
CA GLU A 270 -12.85 41.37 -15.95
C GLU A 270 -12.27 41.66 -14.57
N GLY A 271 -11.68 40.64 -13.94
CA GLY A 271 -10.98 40.77 -12.68
C GLY A 271 -9.80 39.80 -12.59
N LEU A 272 -9.23 39.70 -11.40
CA LEU A 272 -8.11 38.81 -11.11
C LEU A 272 -8.52 37.78 -10.05
N ARG A 273 -8.04 36.55 -10.21
CA ARG A 273 -8.11 35.51 -9.18
C ARG A 273 -6.67 35.16 -8.76
N LEU A 274 -6.48 34.99 -7.46
CA LEU A 274 -5.18 34.70 -6.87
C LEU A 274 -5.07 33.21 -6.54
N SER A 275 -3.94 32.62 -6.90
CA SER A 275 -3.50 31.30 -6.43
C SER A 275 -2.27 31.48 -5.57
N SER A 276 -2.14 30.68 -4.52
CA SER A 276 -1.00 30.73 -3.60
C SER A 276 -0.36 29.36 -3.47
N ARG A 277 0.93 29.32 -3.20
CA ARG A 277 1.67 28.08 -2.92
C ARG A 277 2.59 28.29 -1.73
N ILE A 278 2.90 27.21 -1.04
CA ILE A 278 3.80 27.21 0.11
C ILE A 278 5.01 26.32 -0.17
N CYS A 279 6.12 26.62 0.49
CA CYS A 279 7.40 25.95 0.29
C CYS A 279 7.48 24.68 1.16
N ASP A 280 6.76 23.63 0.76
CA ASP A 280 6.53 22.44 1.59
C ASP A 280 6.82 21.10 0.89
N SER A 281 7.22 21.11 -0.39
CA SER A 281 7.29 19.90 -1.21
C SER A 281 8.68 19.66 -1.85
N PRO A 282 9.76 19.50 -1.06
CA PRO A 282 9.79 19.43 0.39
C PRO A 282 10.02 20.79 1.07
N ALA A 283 9.71 20.90 2.37
CA ALA A 283 10.10 22.06 3.17
C ALA A 283 11.63 22.08 3.39
N PRO A 284 12.27 23.26 3.36
CA PRO A 284 13.71 23.38 3.61
C PRO A 284 14.07 22.91 5.02
N LYS A 285 15.12 22.09 5.14
CA LYS A 285 15.63 21.57 6.43
C LYS A 285 17.15 21.62 6.48
N TYR A 286 17.70 21.59 7.69
CA TYR A 286 19.14 21.47 7.94
C TYR A 286 20.00 22.53 7.19
N GLY A 287 19.48 23.76 7.10
CA GLY A 287 20.17 24.86 6.40
C GLY A 287 20.06 24.83 4.87
N GLY A 288 19.16 24.03 4.30
CA GLY A 288 18.86 24.05 2.88
C GLY A 288 18.23 25.37 2.41
N LYS A 289 18.33 25.62 1.11
CA LYS A 289 17.86 26.86 0.47
C LYS A 289 16.35 26.99 0.56
N ILE A 290 15.86 28.22 0.69
CA ILE A 290 14.43 28.52 0.59
C ILE A 290 13.95 28.43 -0.87
N CYS A 291 12.64 28.31 -1.07
CA CYS A 291 12.06 28.32 -2.40
C CYS A 291 12.25 29.68 -3.10
N GLU A 292 12.79 29.65 -4.31
CA GLU A 292 12.97 30.84 -5.14
C GLU A 292 11.73 31.12 -6.01
N GLY A 293 11.36 32.39 -6.13
CA GLY A 293 10.21 32.84 -6.92
C GLY A 293 8.98 33.24 -6.10
N PRO A 294 7.86 33.59 -6.76
CA PRO A 294 6.69 34.10 -6.06
C PRO A 294 5.88 32.99 -5.39
N SER A 295 5.35 33.28 -4.20
CA SER A 295 4.38 32.44 -3.47
C SER A 295 2.93 32.68 -3.90
N THR A 296 2.69 33.66 -4.77
CA THR A 296 1.37 34.08 -5.22
C THR A 296 1.39 34.36 -6.71
N GLU A 297 0.36 33.89 -7.42
CA GLU A 297 0.16 34.10 -8.85
C GLU A 297 -1.25 34.65 -9.10
N SER A 298 -1.36 35.58 -10.05
CA SER A 298 -2.64 36.13 -10.49
C SER A 298 -2.99 35.63 -11.87
N SER A 299 -4.24 35.22 -12.07
CA SER A 299 -4.80 34.93 -13.40
C SER A 299 -6.07 35.75 -13.65
N ILE A 300 -6.37 36.04 -14.91
CA ILE A 300 -7.54 36.82 -15.29
C ILE A 300 -8.80 35.95 -15.18
N CYS A 301 -9.87 36.52 -14.63
CA CYS A 301 -11.20 35.94 -14.59
C CYS A 301 -12.20 36.87 -15.29
N GLN A 302 -13.17 36.28 -15.98
CA GLN A 302 -14.28 37.01 -16.61
C GLN A 302 -15.60 36.50 -16.01
N SER A 303 -16.39 37.42 -15.50
CA SER A 303 -17.75 37.16 -15.02
C SER A 303 -18.73 38.03 -15.81
N PRO A 304 -19.86 37.50 -16.31
CA PRO A 304 -20.82 38.29 -17.05
C PRO A 304 -21.42 39.39 -16.16
N CYS A 305 -21.56 40.62 -16.67
CA CYS A 305 -22.21 41.71 -15.94
C CYS A 305 -23.72 41.77 -16.19
N PRO A 306 -24.52 42.18 -15.18
CA PRO A 306 -25.93 42.45 -15.39
C PRO A 306 -26.08 43.61 -16.37
N VAL A 307 -26.78 43.37 -17.47
CA VAL A 307 -27.20 44.41 -18.42
C VAL A 307 -28.52 44.97 -17.93
N HIS A 308 -28.58 46.26 -17.66
CA HIS A 308 -29.81 46.92 -17.24
C HIS A 308 -30.67 47.26 -18.46
N GLY A 309 -31.99 47.12 -18.31
CA GLY A 309 -32.95 47.47 -19.33
C GLY A 309 -32.90 48.95 -19.67
N VAL A 310 -32.91 49.26 -20.96
CA VAL A 310 -33.09 50.62 -21.46
C VAL A 310 -34.21 50.60 -22.49
N TRP A 311 -35.09 51.59 -22.37
CA TRP A 311 -36.20 51.78 -23.29
C TRP A 311 -35.72 51.91 -24.73
N SER A 312 -36.43 51.26 -25.65
CA SER A 312 -36.39 51.61 -27.06
C SER A 312 -36.83 53.06 -27.26
N GLY A 313 -36.56 53.60 -28.45
CA GLY A 313 -37.27 54.80 -28.90
C GLY A 313 -38.79 54.58 -28.83
N TRP A 314 -39.54 55.65 -28.60
CA TRP A 314 -40.99 55.64 -28.70
C TRP A 314 -41.41 55.31 -30.14
N SER A 315 -42.50 54.55 -30.29
CA SER A 315 -43.19 54.42 -31.56
C SER A 315 -43.69 55.80 -32.03
N ASN A 316 -44.06 55.87 -33.31
CA ASN A 316 -44.87 56.98 -33.79
C ASN A 316 -46.18 57.04 -33.00
N TRP A 317 -46.75 58.23 -32.90
CA TRP A 317 -48.09 58.42 -32.35
C TRP A 317 -49.11 57.68 -33.21
N GLY A 318 -50.00 56.92 -32.56
CA GLY A 318 -51.18 56.37 -33.23
C GLY A 318 -52.17 57.47 -33.61
N GLU A 319 -53.16 57.09 -34.41
CA GLU A 319 -54.30 57.95 -34.75
C GLU A 319 -55.14 58.25 -33.50
N CYS A 320 -55.85 59.38 -33.53
CA CYS A 320 -56.78 59.73 -32.45
C CYS A 320 -57.96 58.74 -32.41
N THR A 321 -58.43 58.40 -31.21
CA THR A 321 -59.54 57.44 -31.03
C THR A 321 -60.85 57.86 -31.70
N ALA A 322 -61.00 59.15 -32.00
CA ALA A 322 -62.09 59.69 -32.80
C ALA A 322 -61.57 60.87 -33.64
N SER A 323 -62.30 61.22 -34.70
CA SER A 323 -61.96 62.31 -35.62
C SER A 323 -62.49 63.69 -35.19
N CYS A 324 -63.24 63.77 -34.09
CA CYS A 324 -63.80 65.00 -33.53
C CYS A 324 -63.85 64.92 -32.00
N ILE A 325 -64.04 66.06 -31.31
CA ILE A 325 -64.14 66.13 -29.84
C ILE A 325 -65.60 65.96 -29.39
N PRO A 326 -65.99 64.83 -28.75
CA PRO A 326 -67.30 64.65 -28.14
C PRO A 326 -67.49 65.58 -26.93
N GLN A 327 -68.75 65.88 -26.59
CA GLN A 327 -69.12 66.78 -25.49
C GLN A 327 -68.39 66.39 -24.17
N GLY A 328 -67.36 67.16 -23.81
CA GLY A 328 -66.66 67.09 -22.53
C GLY A 328 -65.47 66.13 -22.41
N ARG A 329 -65.09 65.36 -23.45
CA ARG A 329 -63.92 64.47 -23.39
C ARG A 329 -63.14 64.45 -24.70
N PRO A 330 -61.90 64.96 -24.76
CA PRO A 330 -61.09 64.89 -25.98
C PRO A 330 -60.74 63.42 -26.31
N PRO A 331 -60.74 63.02 -27.59
CA PRO A 331 -60.16 61.74 -27.99
C PRO A 331 -58.67 61.75 -27.70
N THR A 332 -58.11 60.57 -27.48
CA THR A 332 -56.69 60.42 -27.13
C THR A 332 -55.94 59.71 -28.25
N ARG A 333 -54.64 59.97 -28.35
CA ARG A 333 -53.69 59.16 -29.11
C ARG A 333 -52.66 58.57 -28.17
N SER A 334 -52.10 57.42 -28.53
CA SER A 334 -51.07 56.77 -27.73
C SER A 334 -49.87 56.35 -28.57
N ARG A 335 -48.73 56.23 -27.91
CA ARG A 335 -47.51 55.63 -28.44
C ARG A 335 -46.89 54.71 -27.41
N GLN A 336 -46.08 53.76 -27.86
CA GLN A 336 -45.53 52.71 -27.00
C GLN A 336 -44.02 52.61 -27.16
N ARG A 337 -43.36 52.03 -26.17
CA ARG A 337 -41.93 51.68 -26.19
C ARG A 337 -41.74 50.33 -25.51
N SER A 338 -40.66 49.65 -25.84
CA SER A 338 -40.33 48.32 -25.30
C SER A 338 -38.96 48.35 -24.61
N CYS A 339 -38.80 47.58 -23.54
CA CYS A 339 -37.54 47.51 -22.80
C CYS A 339 -36.55 46.59 -23.53
N THR A 340 -36.03 47.03 -24.67
CA THR A 340 -35.27 46.17 -25.60
C THR A 340 -33.98 46.78 -26.12
N ASN A 341 -33.57 47.99 -25.69
CA ASN A 341 -32.37 48.65 -26.25
C ASN A 341 -31.36 49.15 -25.20
N PRO A 342 -30.71 48.26 -24.41
CA PRO A 342 -30.84 46.79 -24.40
C PRO A 342 -31.94 46.25 -23.47
N ALA A 343 -32.31 44.98 -23.64
CA ALA A 343 -33.17 44.28 -22.69
C ALA A 343 -32.38 43.91 -21.40
N PRO A 344 -33.04 43.85 -20.22
CA PRO A 344 -32.40 43.38 -19.00
C PRO A 344 -31.87 41.94 -19.15
N SER A 345 -30.66 41.67 -18.66
CA SER A 345 -30.14 40.30 -18.63
C SER A 345 -30.86 39.45 -17.59
N SER A 346 -31.05 38.16 -17.88
CA SER A 346 -31.66 37.20 -16.94
C SER A 346 -30.67 36.63 -15.92
N ASN A 347 -29.39 36.49 -16.28
CA ASN A 347 -28.33 36.04 -15.38
C ASN A 347 -26.97 36.65 -15.77
N PRO A 348 -26.35 37.52 -14.95
CA PRO A 348 -26.88 38.06 -13.69
C PRO A 348 -28.12 38.94 -13.95
N LEU A 349 -29.02 39.03 -12.97
CA LEU A 349 -30.28 39.77 -13.15
C LEU A 349 -30.03 41.27 -13.33
N GLY A 350 -30.44 41.79 -14.49
CA GLY A 350 -30.47 43.22 -14.78
C GLY A 350 -31.65 43.93 -14.12
N ARG A 351 -31.49 45.22 -13.82
CA ARG A 351 -32.64 46.06 -13.45
C ARG A 351 -33.55 46.25 -14.65
N ASP A 352 -34.86 46.27 -14.42
CA ASP A 352 -35.86 46.55 -15.45
C ASP A 352 -35.91 48.05 -15.80
N CYS A 353 -36.58 48.38 -16.90
CA CYS A 353 -36.75 49.76 -17.34
C CYS A 353 -37.67 50.55 -16.38
N GLU A 354 -37.27 51.78 -16.05
CA GLU A 354 -38.06 52.67 -15.18
C GLU A 354 -39.03 53.56 -15.98
N GLY A 355 -40.29 53.64 -15.55
CA GLY A 355 -41.35 54.48 -16.14
C GLY A 355 -42.34 53.71 -17.03
N ASP A 356 -43.33 54.41 -17.59
CA ASP A 356 -44.42 53.76 -18.34
C ASP A 356 -43.99 53.32 -19.75
N ASN A 357 -44.49 52.19 -20.22
CA ASN A 357 -44.29 51.70 -21.59
C ASN A 357 -45.29 52.29 -22.59
N ILE A 358 -46.31 53.02 -22.11
CA ILE A 358 -47.36 53.64 -22.92
C ILE A 358 -47.46 55.10 -22.52
N GLN A 359 -47.44 55.99 -23.52
CA GLN A 359 -47.75 57.39 -23.33
C GLN A 359 -49.05 57.74 -24.07
N THR A 360 -49.94 58.45 -23.39
CA THR A 360 -51.22 58.90 -23.93
C THR A 360 -51.30 60.42 -23.90
N GLU A 361 -51.81 61.01 -24.97
CA GLU A 361 -51.98 62.46 -25.13
C GLU A 361 -53.38 62.75 -25.70
N ASN A 362 -53.95 63.89 -25.30
CA ASN A 362 -55.23 64.36 -25.83
C ASN A 362 -55.05 64.95 -27.23
N CYS A 363 -56.01 64.69 -28.13
CA CYS A 363 -56.06 65.28 -29.46
C CYS A 363 -56.87 66.58 -29.45
N ASP A 364 -56.36 67.59 -28.74
CA ASP A 364 -57.07 68.87 -28.56
C ASP A 364 -57.13 69.72 -29.84
N HIS A 365 -56.40 69.33 -30.89
CA HIS A 365 -56.40 69.99 -32.19
C HIS A 365 -57.61 69.63 -33.08
N LEU A 366 -58.41 68.64 -32.70
CA LEU A 366 -59.56 68.20 -33.49
C LEU A 366 -60.77 69.13 -33.31
N PRO A 367 -61.61 69.31 -34.34
CA PRO A 367 -62.82 70.12 -34.21
C PRO A 367 -63.87 69.45 -33.29
N PRO A 368 -64.76 70.22 -32.64
CA PRO A 368 -65.90 69.67 -31.92
C PRO A 368 -66.80 68.83 -32.83
N CYS A 369 -67.35 67.71 -32.32
CA CYS A 369 -68.28 66.91 -33.09
C CYS A 369 -69.59 67.67 -33.39
N SER A 370 -70.17 67.41 -34.56
CA SER A 370 -71.50 67.91 -34.92
C SER A 370 -72.55 67.40 -33.92
N VAL A 371 -73.40 68.30 -33.43
CA VAL A 371 -74.54 67.94 -32.59
C VAL A 371 -75.80 68.21 -33.40
N ASP A 372 -76.52 67.15 -33.76
CA ASP A 372 -77.78 67.28 -34.48
C ASP A 372 -78.87 67.83 -33.56
N GLY A 373 -79.73 68.68 -34.13
CA GLY A 373 -80.86 69.26 -33.41
C GLY A 373 -81.93 68.24 -33.10
N SER A 374 -82.43 68.24 -31.87
CA SER A 374 -83.65 67.51 -31.52
C SER A 374 -84.68 68.45 -30.89
N TRP A 375 -85.94 68.13 -31.16
CA TRP A 375 -87.08 68.92 -30.72
C TRP A 375 -87.20 68.91 -29.20
N GLY A 376 -87.35 70.09 -28.61
CA GLY A 376 -87.83 70.25 -27.25
C GLY A 376 -89.31 69.92 -27.10
N PRO A 377 -89.81 69.90 -25.86
CA PRO A 377 -91.22 69.64 -25.59
C PRO A 377 -92.10 70.71 -26.25
N TRP A 378 -93.29 70.31 -26.69
CA TRP A 378 -94.32 71.24 -27.16
C TRP A 378 -94.78 72.17 -26.03
N SER A 379 -94.97 73.45 -26.34
CA SER A 379 -95.60 74.40 -25.43
C SER A 379 -97.05 73.98 -25.13
N PRO A 380 -97.62 74.41 -24.00
CA PRO A 380 -99.06 74.39 -23.82
C PRO A 380 -99.76 75.09 -25.01
N TYR A 381 -100.97 74.65 -25.34
CA TYR A 381 -101.77 75.34 -26.35
C TYR A 381 -102.16 76.75 -25.85
N THR A 382 -102.18 77.73 -26.75
CA THR A 382 -102.69 79.08 -26.47
C THR A 382 -104.17 79.05 -26.09
N SER A 383 -104.64 80.06 -25.37
CA SER A 383 -106.08 80.26 -25.16
C SER A 383 -106.81 80.43 -26.50
N CYS A 384 -108.08 80.03 -26.57
CA CYS A 384 -108.88 80.17 -27.78
C CYS A 384 -109.01 81.66 -28.17
N PRO A 385 -108.64 82.07 -29.39
CA PRO A 385 -108.56 83.48 -29.76
C PRO A 385 -109.92 84.15 -30.00
N VAL A 386 -111.02 83.39 -29.97
CA VAL A 386 -112.39 83.88 -30.18
C VAL A 386 -113.20 83.77 -28.90
N SER A 387 -114.15 84.69 -28.69
CA SER A 387 -115.07 84.69 -27.55
C SER A 387 -116.42 84.02 -27.84
N CYS A 388 -116.71 83.69 -29.11
CA CYS A 388 -117.86 82.91 -29.54
C CYS A 388 -117.47 82.05 -30.76
N GLY A 389 -118.11 80.89 -30.94
CA GLY A 389 -117.83 79.97 -32.05
C GLY A 389 -116.53 79.16 -31.89
N VAL A 390 -116.00 78.70 -33.04
CA VAL A 390 -114.79 77.87 -33.14
C VAL A 390 -113.56 78.73 -33.46
N GLY A 391 -112.45 78.46 -32.80
CA GLY A 391 -111.14 79.06 -33.06
C GLY A 391 -110.05 78.00 -33.20
N LEU A 392 -108.83 78.44 -33.50
CA LEU A 392 -107.65 77.58 -33.53
C LEU A 392 -106.70 78.00 -32.41
N GLN A 393 -106.39 77.06 -31.51
CA GLN A 393 -105.32 77.21 -30.53
C GLN A 393 -104.00 76.68 -31.11
N GLU A 394 -102.90 77.34 -30.80
CA GLU A 394 -101.57 77.02 -31.33
C GLU A 394 -100.66 76.49 -30.21
N SER A 395 -99.83 75.49 -30.52
CA SER A 395 -98.77 74.97 -29.66
C SER A 395 -97.49 74.95 -30.47
N ILE A 396 -96.39 75.44 -29.90
CA ILE A 396 -95.11 75.59 -30.58
C ILE A 396 -94.02 74.79 -29.87
N ARG A 397 -93.05 74.26 -30.59
CA ARG A 397 -91.85 73.63 -30.02
C ARG A 397 -90.60 74.31 -30.55
N ARG A 398 -89.53 74.27 -29.77
CA ARG A 398 -88.23 74.83 -30.18
C ARG A 398 -87.25 73.69 -30.48
N CYS A 399 -86.36 73.93 -31.43
CA CYS A 399 -85.26 73.02 -31.75
C CYS A 399 -84.12 73.24 -30.75
N ASP A 400 -84.35 72.90 -29.48
CA ASP A 400 -83.48 73.27 -28.37
C ASP A 400 -83.11 72.09 -27.45
N SER A 401 -83.49 70.86 -27.78
CA SER A 401 -83.27 69.68 -26.94
C SER A 401 -82.58 68.51 -27.68
N PRO A 402 -81.29 68.64 -28.09
CA PRO A 402 -80.42 69.82 -27.99
C PRO A 402 -80.55 70.74 -29.23
N THR A 403 -80.09 71.98 -29.12
CA THR A 403 -79.92 72.87 -30.29
C THR A 403 -78.82 72.33 -31.22
N PRO A 404 -79.01 72.35 -32.55
CA PRO A 404 -77.94 71.99 -33.48
C PRO A 404 -76.69 72.85 -33.24
N LYS A 405 -75.52 72.21 -33.14
CA LYS A 405 -74.22 72.88 -32.97
C LYS A 405 -73.18 72.28 -33.90
N HIS A 406 -72.15 73.06 -34.22
CA HIS A 406 -70.98 72.62 -35.00
C HIS A 406 -71.35 71.94 -36.33
N GLY A 407 -72.34 72.49 -37.05
CA GLY A 407 -72.78 71.97 -38.36
C GLY A 407 -73.73 70.76 -38.29
N GLY A 408 -74.25 70.40 -37.11
CA GLY A 408 -75.27 69.36 -36.99
C GLY A 408 -76.59 69.71 -37.68
N GLN A 409 -77.35 68.68 -38.02
CA GLN A 409 -78.56 68.80 -38.83
C GLN A 409 -79.67 69.57 -38.09
N PRO A 410 -80.48 70.39 -38.80
CA PRO A 410 -81.62 71.08 -38.20
C PRO A 410 -82.72 70.08 -37.83
N CYS A 411 -83.56 70.44 -36.86
CA CYS A 411 -84.71 69.61 -36.49
C CYS A 411 -85.67 69.45 -37.68
N ARG A 412 -86.04 68.20 -37.98
CA ARG A 412 -86.93 67.85 -39.09
C ARG A 412 -88.40 67.83 -38.64
N GLY A 413 -89.29 68.48 -39.39
CA GLY A 413 -90.75 68.56 -39.14
C GLY A 413 -91.22 69.95 -38.74
N ASP A 414 -92.52 70.11 -38.46
CA ASP A 414 -93.11 71.43 -38.18
C ASP A 414 -92.84 71.90 -36.74
N ASP A 415 -92.58 73.20 -36.56
CA ASP A 415 -92.36 73.86 -35.27
C ASP A 415 -93.67 74.32 -34.60
N ARG A 416 -94.78 74.25 -35.35
CA ARG A 416 -96.12 74.69 -34.94
C ARG A 416 -97.13 73.57 -35.17
N ARG A 417 -98.06 73.43 -34.24
CA ARG A 417 -99.27 72.61 -34.41
C ARG A 417 -100.48 73.37 -33.93
N THR A 418 -101.58 73.22 -34.67
CA THR A 418 -102.87 73.83 -34.33
C THR A 418 -103.86 72.77 -33.89
N SER A 419 -104.77 73.15 -33.00
CA SER A 419 -105.89 72.33 -32.57
C SER A 419 -107.15 73.19 -32.53
N ILE A 420 -108.30 72.61 -32.86
CA ILE A 420 -109.57 73.35 -32.85
C ILE A 420 -110.02 73.52 -31.40
N CYS A 421 -110.34 74.75 -31.02
CA CYS A 421 -111.01 75.07 -29.77
C CYS A 421 -112.44 75.53 -30.08
N SER A 422 -113.41 75.09 -29.28
CA SER A 422 -114.81 75.50 -29.42
C SER A 422 -115.24 76.24 -28.16
N THR A 423 -115.66 77.48 -28.32
CA THR A 423 -116.34 78.22 -27.26
C THR A 423 -117.82 77.86 -27.34
N GLN A 424 -118.43 77.39 -26.25
CA GLN A 424 -119.85 76.95 -26.23
C GLN A 424 -120.85 78.12 -26.41
N VAL A 425 -120.41 79.27 -26.91
CA VAL A 425 -121.17 80.50 -27.12
C VAL A 425 -121.43 80.65 -28.61
N HIS A 426 -122.71 80.69 -29.01
CA HIS A 426 -123.09 80.90 -30.41
C HIS A 426 -122.95 82.38 -30.81
N CYS A 427 -122.20 82.67 -31.87
CA CYS A 427 -122.04 84.04 -32.37
C CYS A 427 -123.36 84.53 -33.02
N PRO A 428 -123.89 85.71 -32.64
CA PRO A 428 -125.10 86.26 -33.26
C PRO A 428 -124.84 86.58 -34.73
N GLY A 429 -125.63 85.98 -35.62
CA GLY A 429 -125.53 86.13 -37.07
C GLY A 429 -125.82 87.56 -37.52
N ARG A 430 -125.09 88.01 -38.55
CA ARG A 430 -125.25 89.31 -39.19
C ARG A 430 -125.88 89.14 -40.57
#